data_AF-A0A1H9JE38-F1
#
_entry.id   AF-A0A1H9JE38-F1
#
_cell.length_a   1.000
_cell.length_b   1.000
_cell.length_c   1.000
_cell.angle_alpha   90.00
_cell.angle_beta   90.00
_cell.angle_gamma   90.00
#
_symmetry.space_group_name_H-M   'P 1'
#
loop_
_entity.id
_entity.type
_entity.pdbx_description
1 polymer ?
#
loop_
_entity_poly.entity_id
_entity_poly.type
_entity_poly.pdbx_seq_one_letter_code
_entity_poly.pdbx_strand_id
1 'polypeptide(L)'
;MIAQLQESTSLLITLTVIIGLMIGSFLNVVIYRMPKMIEKSWQRQCAEFQGKPVEASPVFNLAVPRSICPHCRHKIAFWENIPILSYLFLRGRCAECHAPISVRYPIIEAVTGIISGFVAWHFGWGWLMIAALLFVWALIALAAIDIDTHLLPDDITLPLMWLGILVNMQTGFTNLQSAVIGAVAGYLSLWGVYWIFKLITGKEGMGYGDFKLLAAIGAWLGWSILPLVILLSSLVGAIVGVGLIIAAKLHKDIMMPFGPYLAGGALIALFWGQEINHAYFGLF
;
A
#
# COMPACT_ATOMS: atom_id res chain seq x y z
N MET A 1 32.06 -2.42 -1.35
CA MET A 1 30.60 -2.60 -1.46
C MET A 1 29.88 -1.31 -1.86
N ILE A 2 29.91 -0.21 -1.08
CA ILE A 2 29.18 1.04 -1.44
C ILE A 2 29.67 1.64 -2.78
N ALA A 3 30.98 1.74 -3.00
CA ALA A 3 31.52 2.22 -4.28
C ALA A 3 31.15 1.32 -5.48
N GLN A 4 31.09 0.00 -5.28
CA GLN A 4 30.69 -0.95 -6.32
C GLN A 4 29.19 -0.87 -6.66
N LEU A 5 28.34 -0.52 -5.69
CA LEU A 5 26.91 -0.26 -5.93
C LEU A 5 26.68 1.02 -6.74
N GLN A 6 27.59 1.99 -6.61
CA GLN A 6 27.54 3.23 -7.40
C GLN A 6 28.01 3.01 -8.84
N GLU A 7 28.96 2.09 -9.07
CA GLU A 7 29.49 1.81 -10.41
C GLU A 7 28.70 0.76 -11.19
N SER A 8 28.01 -0.16 -10.52
CA SER A 8 27.28 -1.27 -11.16
C SER A 8 25.77 -1.18 -10.96
N THR A 9 25.09 -0.54 -11.91
CA THR A 9 23.62 -0.42 -11.94
C THR A 9 22.92 -1.79 -11.91
N SER A 10 23.48 -2.80 -12.59
CA SER A 10 22.91 -4.15 -12.62
C SER A 10 22.96 -4.84 -11.26
N LEU A 11 24.06 -4.68 -10.52
CA LEU A 11 24.21 -5.20 -9.16
C LEU A 11 23.21 -4.54 -8.21
N LEU A 12 23.07 -3.21 -8.28
CA LEU A 12 22.12 -2.46 -7.46
C LEU A 12 20.68 -2.93 -7.70
N ILE A 13 20.27 -3.03 -8.97
CA ILE A 13 18.92 -3.48 -9.33
C ILE A 13 18.69 -4.90 -8.81
N THR A 14 19.64 -5.81 -9.03
CA THR A 14 19.49 -7.23 -8.64
C THR A 14 19.35 -7.37 -7.13
N LEU A 15 20.19 -6.70 -6.35
CA LEU A 15 20.09 -6.71 -4.89
C LEU A 15 18.77 -6.10 -4.41
N THR A 16 18.33 -5.00 -5.02
CA THR A 16 17.08 -4.34 -4.64
C THR A 16 15.86 -5.18 -5.00
N VAL A 17 15.89 -5.93 -6.11
CA VAL A 17 14.86 -6.91 -6.45
C VAL A 17 14.82 -8.02 -5.41
N ILE A 18 15.97 -8.60 -5.03
CA ILE A 18 16.02 -9.66 -4.00
C ILE A 18 15.46 -9.16 -2.67
N ILE A 19 15.85 -7.95 -2.23
CA ILE A 19 15.31 -7.33 -1.03
C ILE A 19 13.80 -7.10 -1.19
N GLY A 20 13.35 -6.56 -2.33
CA GLY A 20 11.94 -6.33 -2.61
C GLY A 20 11.10 -7.61 -2.59
N LEU A 21 11.63 -8.74 -3.07
CA LEU A 21 10.99 -10.05 -2.98
C LEU A 21 10.83 -10.50 -1.51
N MET A 22 11.88 -10.34 -0.70
CA MET A 22 11.83 -10.66 0.73
C MET A 22 10.85 -9.77 1.50
N ILE A 23 10.86 -8.46 1.21
CA ILE A 23 9.91 -7.51 1.79
C ILE A 23 8.49 -7.85 1.33
N GLY A 24 8.26 -8.17 0.06
CA GLY A 24 6.95 -8.59 -0.44
C GLY A 24 6.39 -9.81 0.30
N SER A 25 7.25 -10.77 0.65
CA SER A 25 6.86 -11.92 1.48
C SER A 25 6.45 -11.48 2.89
N PHE A 26 7.16 -10.53 3.49
CA PHE A 26 6.75 -9.91 4.75
C PHE A 26 5.46 -9.09 4.61
N LEU A 27 5.24 -8.38 3.50
CA LEU A 27 4.01 -7.63 3.25
C LEU A 27 2.80 -8.54 3.24
N ASN A 28 2.88 -9.77 2.71
CA ASN A 28 1.79 -10.75 2.83
C ASN A 28 1.39 -11.01 4.30
N VAL A 29 2.36 -11.03 5.22
CA VAL A 29 2.11 -11.16 6.66
C VAL A 29 1.40 -9.91 7.20
N VAL A 30 1.86 -8.71 6.84
CA VAL A 30 1.24 -7.45 7.26
C VAL A 30 -0.19 -7.35 6.76
N ILE A 31 -0.40 -7.59 5.47
CA ILE A 31 -1.70 -7.52 4.78
C ILE A 31 -2.72 -8.42 5.47
N TYR A 32 -2.33 -9.65 5.82
CA TYR A 32 -3.23 -10.60 6.47
C TYR A 32 -3.45 -10.33 7.96
N ARG A 33 -2.39 -9.99 8.71
CA ARG A 33 -2.44 -9.95 10.18
C ARG A 33 -2.90 -8.61 10.74
N MET A 34 -2.53 -7.51 10.11
CA MET A 34 -2.81 -6.18 10.66
C MET A 34 -4.31 -5.91 10.82
N PRO A 35 -5.19 -6.16 9.83
CA PRO A 35 -6.62 -5.95 10.01
C PRO A 35 -7.20 -6.81 11.15
N LYS A 36 -6.75 -8.07 11.26
CA LYS A 36 -7.17 -8.99 12.34
C LYS A 36 -6.70 -8.55 13.71
N MET A 37 -5.52 -7.94 13.80
CA MET A 37 -5.01 -7.38 15.05
C MET A 37 -5.86 -6.19 15.52
N ILE A 38 -6.22 -5.31 14.59
CA ILE A 38 -7.08 -4.14 14.85
C ILE A 38 -8.48 -4.60 15.28
N GLU A 39 -9.08 -5.56 14.56
CA GLU A 39 -10.40 -6.09 14.91
C GLU A 39 -10.40 -6.73 16.31
N LYS A 40 -9.38 -7.52 16.65
CA LYS A 40 -9.25 -8.12 17.98
C LYS A 40 -9.05 -7.07 19.08
N SER A 41 -8.26 -6.02 18.82
CA SER A 41 -8.05 -4.96 19.81
C SER A 41 -9.36 -4.19 20.06
N TRP A 42 -10.12 -3.91 19.00
CA TRP A 42 -11.43 -3.28 19.08
C TRP A 42 -12.44 -4.12 19.87
N GLN A 43 -12.55 -5.42 19.56
CA GLN A 43 -13.44 -6.34 20.30
C GLN A 43 -13.10 -6.38 21.78
N ARG A 44 -11.80 -6.38 22.12
CA ARG A 44 -11.34 -6.31 23.51
C ARG A 44 -11.75 -5.00 24.19
N GLN A 45 -11.56 -3.86 23.54
CA GLN A 45 -11.97 -2.56 24.09
C GLN A 45 -13.49 -2.49 24.32
N CYS A 46 -14.29 -3.04 23.41
CA CYS A 46 -15.74 -3.12 23.59
C CYS A 46 -16.13 -4.02 24.78
N ALA A 47 -15.45 -5.16 24.96
CA ALA A 47 -15.69 -6.05 26.09
C ALA A 47 -15.32 -5.39 27.42
N GLU A 48 -14.15 -4.72 27.48
CA GLU A 48 -13.70 -3.95 28.64
C GLU A 48 -14.70 -2.83 28.98
N PHE A 49 -15.17 -2.08 27.97
CA PHE A 49 -16.16 -1.02 28.16
C PHE A 49 -17.51 -1.53 28.68
N GLN A 50 -17.93 -2.74 28.27
CA GLN A 50 -19.16 -3.38 28.73
C GLN A 50 -19.00 -4.11 30.07
N GLY A 51 -17.81 -4.09 30.69
CA GLY A 51 -17.52 -4.86 31.90
C GLY A 51 -17.57 -6.38 31.70
N LYS A 52 -17.50 -6.86 30.45
CA LYS A 52 -17.48 -8.29 30.14
C LYS A 52 -16.07 -8.85 30.37
N PRO A 53 -15.95 -10.12 30.80
CA PRO A 53 -14.64 -10.75 30.93
C PRO A 53 -13.94 -10.78 29.57
N VAL A 54 -12.71 -10.28 29.52
CA VAL A 54 -11.87 -10.36 28.32
C VAL A 54 -11.31 -11.77 28.23
N GLU A 55 -11.71 -12.52 27.21
CA GLU A 55 -11.16 -13.86 26.97
C GLU A 55 -9.65 -13.77 26.69
N ALA A 56 -8.87 -14.57 27.44
CA ALA A 56 -7.43 -14.67 27.25
C ALA A 56 -7.13 -15.40 25.94
N SER A 57 -6.98 -14.64 24.85
CA SER A 57 -6.53 -15.15 23.56
C SER A 57 -5.00 -15.27 23.50
N PRO A 58 -4.46 -16.25 22.76
CA PRO A 58 -3.02 -16.34 22.54
C PRO A 58 -2.50 -15.11 21.79
N VAL A 59 -1.24 -14.73 22.08
CA VAL A 59 -0.58 -13.58 21.46
C VAL A 59 -0.62 -13.70 19.93
N PHE A 60 -1.19 -12.68 19.28
CA PHE A 60 -1.31 -12.60 17.84
C PHE A 60 -0.82 -11.23 17.37
N ASN A 61 0.38 -11.20 16.79
CA ASN A 61 1.01 -9.99 16.24
C ASN A 61 1.73 -10.31 14.92
N LEU A 62 2.48 -9.35 14.38
CA LEU A 62 3.19 -9.51 13.11
C LEU A 62 4.27 -10.61 13.15
N ALA A 63 4.89 -10.85 14.32
CA ALA A 63 5.97 -11.82 14.48
C ALA A 63 5.48 -13.21 14.96
N VAL A 64 4.39 -13.26 15.72
CA VAL A 64 3.90 -14.46 16.42
C VAL A 64 2.40 -14.64 16.16
N PRO A 65 1.92 -15.86 15.84
CA PRO A 65 2.65 -17.12 15.70
C PRO A 65 3.48 -17.19 14.41
N ARG A 66 4.27 -18.25 14.23
CA ARG A 66 4.91 -18.56 12.94
C ARG A 66 3.86 -18.79 11.84
N SER A 67 4.26 -18.64 10.57
CA SER A 67 3.41 -18.95 9.42
C SER A 67 2.97 -20.42 9.45
N ILE A 68 1.67 -20.64 9.24
CA ILE A 68 1.02 -21.94 9.40
C ILE A 68 0.09 -22.19 8.21
N CYS A 69 0.06 -23.42 7.71
CA CYS A 69 -0.91 -23.83 6.70
C CYS A 69 -2.35 -23.79 7.26
N PRO A 70 -3.31 -23.14 6.58
CA PRO A 70 -4.70 -23.06 7.07
C PRO A 70 -5.43 -24.41 7.07
N HIS A 71 -4.97 -25.39 6.26
CA HIS A 71 -5.63 -26.69 6.13
C HIS A 71 -5.12 -27.72 7.14
N CYS A 72 -3.80 -27.94 7.21
CA CYS A 72 -3.20 -28.98 8.08
C CYS A 72 -2.51 -28.45 9.33
N ARG A 73 -2.44 -27.12 9.50
CA ARG A 73 -1.73 -26.47 10.61
C ARG A 73 -0.21 -26.75 10.68
N HIS A 74 0.37 -27.28 9.58
CA HIS A 74 1.82 -27.39 9.39
C HIS A 74 2.52 -26.06 9.63
N LYS A 75 3.63 -26.08 10.36
CA LYS A 75 4.47 -24.90 10.59
C LYS A 75 5.40 -24.74 9.39
N ILE A 76 5.17 -23.69 8.61
CA ILE A 76 5.91 -23.42 7.38
C ILE A 76 7.38 -23.14 7.75
N ALA A 77 8.29 -23.94 7.21
CA ALA A 77 9.73 -23.79 7.38
C ALA A 77 10.26 -22.60 6.57
N PHE A 78 11.45 -22.11 6.90
CA PHE A 78 11.99 -20.92 6.24
C PHE A 78 12.21 -21.12 4.73
N TRP A 79 12.61 -22.33 4.29
CA TRP A 79 12.80 -22.64 2.87
C TRP A 79 11.49 -22.74 2.09
N GLU A 80 10.40 -23.08 2.76
CA GLU A 80 9.04 -23.06 2.20
C GLU A 80 8.50 -21.63 2.05
N ASN A 81 9.20 -20.65 2.63
CA ASN A 81 8.86 -19.22 2.60
C ASN A 81 9.88 -18.39 1.78
N ILE A 82 10.70 -19.03 0.94
CA ILE A 82 11.58 -18.32 0.00
C ILE A 82 10.71 -17.71 -1.11
N PRO A 83 10.68 -16.36 -1.25
CA PRO A 83 9.75 -15.67 -2.13
C PRO A 83 9.79 -16.22 -3.56
N ILE A 84 8.62 -16.46 -4.15
CA ILE A 84 8.37 -17.02 -5.50
C ILE A 84 8.93 -18.43 -5.70
N LEU A 85 10.19 -18.68 -5.36
CA LEU A 85 10.89 -19.94 -5.58
C LEU A 85 10.21 -21.09 -4.84
N SER A 86 9.87 -20.92 -3.55
CA SER A 86 9.21 -21.98 -2.79
C SER A 86 7.86 -22.34 -3.41
N TYR A 87 7.10 -21.34 -3.85
CA TYR A 87 5.81 -21.54 -4.53
C TYR A 87 5.98 -22.34 -5.82
N LEU A 88 6.98 -22.02 -6.65
CA LEU A 88 7.27 -22.74 -7.89
C LEU A 88 7.72 -24.19 -7.63
N PHE A 89 8.64 -24.41 -6.68
CA PHE A 89 9.12 -25.74 -6.33
C PHE A 89 8.04 -26.64 -5.73
N LEU A 90 7.17 -26.06 -4.89
CA LEU A 90 6.02 -26.75 -4.31
C LEU A 90 4.81 -26.83 -5.26
N ARG A 91 4.93 -26.29 -6.49
CA ARG A 91 3.87 -26.24 -7.50
C ARG A 91 2.57 -25.61 -6.98
N GLY A 92 2.72 -24.57 -6.15
CA GLY A 92 1.62 -23.85 -5.52
C GLY A 92 0.80 -24.69 -4.53
N ARG A 93 1.41 -25.68 -3.88
CA ARG A 93 0.74 -26.56 -2.91
C ARG A 93 1.51 -26.64 -1.59
N CYS A 94 0.82 -26.93 -0.49
CA CYS A 94 1.48 -27.20 0.78
C CYS A 94 2.33 -28.47 0.71
N ALA A 95 3.55 -28.47 1.27
CA ALA A 95 4.45 -29.61 1.22
C ALA A 95 3.91 -30.87 1.93
N GLU A 96 3.06 -30.70 2.95
CA GLU A 96 2.52 -31.82 3.74
C GLU A 96 1.14 -32.25 3.22
N CYS A 97 0.15 -31.34 3.24
CA CYS A 97 -1.24 -31.69 2.87
C CYS A 97 -1.59 -31.51 1.39
N HIS A 98 -0.69 -30.97 0.56
CA HIS A 98 -0.89 -30.75 -0.87
C HIS A 98 -2.06 -29.82 -1.23
N ALA A 99 -2.67 -29.16 -0.25
CA ALA A 99 -3.71 -28.15 -0.47
C ALA A 99 -3.14 -26.95 -1.25
N PRO A 100 -3.93 -26.31 -2.12
CA PRO A 100 -3.46 -25.20 -2.95
C PRO A 100 -3.12 -23.97 -2.09
N ILE A 101 -2.00 -23.31 -2.43
CA ILE A 101 -1.58 -22.02 -1.90
C ILE A 101 -2.10 -20.94 -2.85
N SER A 102 -2.63 -19.83 -2.32
CA SER A 102 -3.15 -18.74 -3.14
C SER A 102 -2.06 -18.12 -4.01
N VAL A 103 -2.37 -17.87 -5.28
CA VAL A 103 -1.49 -17.18 -6.24
C VAL A 103 -1.18 -15.74 -5.81
N ARG A 104 -2.00 -15.18 -4.90
CA ARG A 104 -1.77 -13.83 -4.37
C ARG A 104 -0.40 -13.68 -3.70
N TYR A 105 0.07 -14.69 -2.98
CA TYR A 105 1.35 -14.62 -2.28
C TYR A 105 2.52 -14.33 -3.24
N PRO A 106 2.75 -15.15 -4.29
CA PRO A 106 3.81 -14.87 -5.26
C PRO A 106 3.54 -13.61 -6.10
N ILE A 107 2.28 -13.19 -6.29
CA ILE A 107 1.97 -11.92 -6.98
C ILE A 107 2.47 -10.72 -6.16
N ILE A 108 2.15 -10.64 -4.86
CA ILE A 108 2.61 -9.53 -4.01
C ILE A 108 4.14 -9.52 -3.93
N GLU A 109 4.77 -10.69 -3.82
CA GLU A 109 6.23 -10.83 -3.85
C GLU A 109 6.81 -10.29 -5.17
N ALA A 110 6.30 -10.76 -6.31
CA ALA A 110 6.78 -10.34 -7.63
C ALA A 110 6.58 -8.85 -7.88
N VAL A 111 5.39 -8.30 -7.58
CA VAL A 111 5.09 -6.88 -7.74
C VAL A 111 6.03 -6.03 -6.89
N THR A 112 6.26 -6.42 -5.63
CA THR A 112 7.17 -5.70 -4.73
C THR A 112 8.61 -5.76 -5.25
N GLY A 113 9.08 -6.93 -5.68
CA GLY A 113 10.42 -7.09 -6.26
C GLY A 113 10.63 -6.28 -7.54
N ILE A 114 9.69 -6.35 -8.49
CA ILE A 114 9.77 -5.64 -9.78
C ILE A 114 9.77 -4.13 -9.57
N ILE A 115 8.83 -3.59 -8.77
CA ILE A 115 8.76 -2.15 -8.54
C ILE A 115 10.01 -1.69 -7.76
N SER A 116 10.52 -2.49 -6.82
CA SER A 116 11.77 -2.15 -6.11
C SER A 116 12.96 -2.07 -7.06
N GLY A 117 13.08 -3.00 -8.01
CA GLY A 117 14.08 -2.94 -9.07
C GLY A 117 13.93 -1.70 -9.97
N PHE A 118 12.69 -1.32 -10.28
CA PHE A 118 12.39 -0.12 -11.06
C PHE A 118 12.75 1.16 -10.31
N VAL A 119 12.49 1.23 -8.99
CA VAL A 119 12.93 2.33 -8.11
C VAL A 119 14.45 2.46 -8.13
N ALA A 120 15.18 1.34 -8.00
CA ALA A 120 16.65 1.35 -8.06
C ALA A 120 17.19 1.81 -9.42
N TRP A 121 16.55 1.40 -10.52
CA TRP A 121 16.91 1.84 -11.86
C TRP A 121 16.65 3.34 -12.06
N HIS A 122 15.52 3.86 -11.58
CA HIS A 122 15.11 5.25 -11.79
C HIS A 122 15.87 6.25 -10.92
N PHE A 123 15.99 5.98 -9.60
CA PHE A 123 16.61 6.90 -8.65
C PHE A 123 18.12 6.67 -8.47
N GLY A 124 18.64 5.51 -8.87
CA GLY A 124 20.03 5.12 -8.62
C GLY A 124 20.34 4.92 -7.13
N TRP A 125 21.60 4.64 -6.79
CA TRP A 125 22.00 4.51 -5.39
C TRP A 125 21.96 5.88 -4.70
N GLY A 126 21.15 5.99 -3.67
CA GLY A 126 21.04 7.21 -2.88
C GLY A 126 19.98 7.09 -1.80
N TRP A 127 19.92 8.11 -0.94
CA TRP A 127 18.95 8.13 0.15
C TRP A 127 17.51 8.28 -0.39
N LEU A 128 17.31 8.96 -1.53
CA LEU A 128 16.00 9.08 -2.23
C LEU A 128 15.46 7.71 -2.67
N MET A 129 16.32 6.81 -3.14
CA MET A 129 15.93 5.45 -3.49
C MET A 129 15.38 4.71 -2.26
N ILE A 130 16.05 4.81 -1.11
CA ILE A 130 15.60 4.18 0.13
C ILE A 130 14.24 4.76 0.56
N ALA A 131 14.08 6.08 0.49
CA ALA A 131 12.82 6.75 0.80
C ALA A 131 11.70 6.29 -0.16
N ALA A 132 11.97 6.21 -1.46
CA ALA A 132 11.02 5.74 -2.47
C ALA A 132 10.62 4.27 -2.23
N LEU A 133 11.56 3.39 -1.87
CA LEU A 133 11.26 2.00 -1.52
C LEU A 133 10.29 1.91 -0.34
N LEU A 134 10.54 2.65 0.74
CA LEU A 134 9.65 2.68 1.91
C LEU A 134 8.25 3.18 1.54
N PHE A 135 8.16 4.24 0.72
CA PHE A 135 6.89 4.76 0.22
C PHE A 135 6.13 3.72 -0.59
N VAL A 136 6.80 3.10 -1.57
CA VAL A 136 6.22 2.06 -2.44
C VAL A 136 5.75 0.85 -1.64
N TRP A 137 6.55 0.34 -0.70
CA TRP A 137 6.18 -0.83 0.10
C TRP A 137 4.96 -0.54 0.98
N ALA A 138 4.86 0.66 1.55
CA ALA A 138 3.68 1.09 2.29
C ALA A 138 2.45 1.19 1.38
N LEU A 139 2.57 1.76 0.18
CA LEU A 139 1.47 1.83 -0.79
C LEU A 139 0.98 0.44 -1.22
N ILE A 140 1.89 -0.50 -1.49
CA ILE A 140 1.53 -1.88 -1.84
C ILE A 140 0.75 -2.55 -0.69
N ALA A 141 1.23 -2.40 0.55
CA ALA A 141 0.56 -2.94 1.73
C ALA A 141 -0.84 -2.35 1.91
N LEU A 142 -0.95 -1.01 1.86
CA LEU A 142 -2.20 -0.29 2.01
C LEU A 142 -3.22 -0.64 0.92
N ALA A 143 -2.80 -0.66 -0.35
CA ALA A 143 -3.67 -1.04 -1.45
C ALA A 143 -4.19 -2.48 -1.29
N ALA A 144 -3.32 -3.42 -0.91
CA ALA A 144 -3.72 -4.80 -0.72
C ALA A 144 -4.63 -5.01 0.50
N ILE A 145 -4.44 -4.25 1.58
CA ILE A 145 -5.33 -4.28 2.75
C ILE A 145 -6.70 -3.68 2.41
N ASP A 146 -6.72 -2.57 1.65
CA ASP A 146 -7.96 -1.89 1.27
C ASP A 146 -8.80 -2.76 0.31
N ILE A 147 -8.17 -3.48 -0.62
CA ILE A 147 -8.86 -4.47 -1.48
C ILE A 147 -9.58 -5.55 -0.65
N ASP A 148 -8.98 -6.00 0.44
CA ASP A 148 -9.53 -7.09 1.24
C ASP A 148 -10.60 -6.64 2.23
N THR A 149 -10.38 -5.47 2.83
CA THR A 149 -11.08 -5.07 4.05
C THR A 149 -11.74 -3.70 3.97
N HIS A 150 -11.49 -2.92 2.91
CA HIS A 150 -11.90 -1.52 2.80
C HIS A 150 -11.39 -0.64 3.95
N LEU A 151 -10.25 -1.04 4.53
CA LEU A 151 -9.59 -0.35 5.63
C LEU A 151 -8.20 0.12 5.21
N LEU A 152 -7.85 1.32 5.65
CA LEU A 152 -6.50 1.87 5.54
C LEU A 152 -5.97 2.11 6.97
N PRO A 153 -5.15 1.19 7.52
CA PRO A 153 -4.69 1.26 8.90
C PRO A 153 -3.91 2.53 9.22
N ASP A 154 -4.27 3.18 10.32
CA ASP A 154 -3.56 4.36 10.84
C ASP A 154 -2.10 4.02 11.23
N ASP A 155 -1.85 2.78 11.64
CA ASP A 155 -0.50 2.25 11.95
C ASP A 155 0.45 2.26 10.74
N ILE A 156 -0.06 2.43 9.51
CA ILE A 156 0.75 2.58 8.30
C ILE A 156 0.56 3.98 7.71
N THR A 157 -0.67 4.46 7.56
CA THR A 157 -0.95 5.73 6.86
C THR A 157 -0.38 6.95 7.59
N LEU A 158 -0.50 7.02 8.91
CA LEU A 158 -0.02 8.19 9.68
C LEU A 158 1.52 8.21 9.75
N PRO A 159 2.22 7.11 10.07
CA PRO A 159 3.68 7.08 9.98
C PRO A 159 4.17 7.41 8.57
N LEU A 160 3.48 6.92 7.53
CA LEU A 160 3.82 7.25 6.15
C LEU A 160 3.74 8.76 5.90
N MET A 161 2.66 9.43 6.33
CA MET A 161 2.52 10.88 6.20
C MET A 161 3.66 11.62 6.92
N TRP A 162 3.96 11.27 8.17
CA TRP A 162 5.04 11.89 8.93
C TRP A 162 6.41 11.67 8.30
N LEU A 163 6.68 10.45 7.82
CA LEU A 163 7.91 10.15 7.08
C LEU A 163 8.04 10.98 5.82
N GLY A 164 6.95 11.25 5.09
CA GLY A 164 6.97 12.13 3.92
C GLY A 164 7.42 13.55 4.25
N ILE A 165 6.91 14.11 5.35
CA ILE A 165 7.34 15.44 5.82
C ILE A 165 8.82 15.41 6.21
N LEU A 166 9.27 14.38 6.94
CA LEU A 166 10.67 14.24 7.37
C LEU A 166 11.63 14.08 6.19
N VAL A 167 11.25 13.27 5.19
CA VAL A 167 12.00 13.06 3.95
C VAL A 167 12.18 14.37 3.17
N ASN A 168 11.16 15.25 3.19
CA ASN A 168 11.19 16.53 2.48
C ASN A 168 11.74 17.70 3.33
N MET A 169 12.31 17.44 4.51
CA MET A 169 12.88 18.51 5.36
C MET A 169 14.12 19.17 4.75
N GLN A 170 14.91 18.43 3.97
CA GLN A 170 16.17 18.94 3.40
C GLN A 170 16.10 18.89 1.87
N THR A 171 16.79 17.93 1.27
CA THR A 171 16.59 17.54 -0.13
C THR A 171 15.57 16.41 -0.10
N GLY A 172 14.49 16.45 -0.86
CA GLY A 172 13.53 15.36 -0.98
C GLY A 172 12.89 15.30 -2.35
N PHE A 173 11.72 14.66 -2.44
CA PHE A 173 10.94 14.67 -3.69
C PHE A 173 10.33 16.06 -3.95
N THR A 174 10.12 16.85 -2.89
CA THR A 174 9.63 18.22 -2.97
C THR A 174 10.22 19.07 -1.84
N ASN A 175 9.90 20.36 -1.80
CA ASN A 175 10.29 21.23 -0.68
C ASN A 175 9.32 21.09 0.52
N LEU A 176 9.80 21.37 1.73
CA LEU A 176 9.03 21.20 2.97
C LEU A 176 7.69 21.95 2.95
N GLN A 177 7.65 23.19 2.45
CA GLN A 177 6.42 23.97 2.38
C GLN A 177 5.38 23.27 1.49
N SER A 178 5.82 22.76 0.33
CA SER A 178 4.98 22.02 -0.61
C SER A 178 4.49 20.70 -0.01
N ALA A 179 5.34 20.00 0.74
CA ALA A 179 4.97 18.77 1.44
C ALA A 179 3.89 19.03 2.52
N VAL A 180 4.06 20.06 3.35
CA VAL A 180 3.09 20.42 4.40
C VAL A 180 1.76 20.86 3.78
N ILE A 181 1.81 21.74 2.76
CA ILE A 181 0.61 22.14 2.02
C ILE A 181 -0.03 20.93 1.35
N GLY A 182 0.77 20.02 0.79
CA GLY A 182 0.30 18.78 0.19
C GLY A 182 -0.42 17.89 1.19
N ALA A 183 0.10 17.72 2.40
CA ALA A 183 -0.57 16.95 3.45
C ALA A 183 -1.93 17.57 3.83
N VAL A 184 -1.95 18.88 4.05
CA VAL A 184 -3.18 19.62 4.41
C VAL A 184 -4.19 19.59 3.27
N ALA A 185 -3.78 19.92 2.05
CA ALA A 185 -4.63 19.95 0.87
C ALA A 185 -5.13 18.56 0.49
N GLY A 186 -4.29 17.53 0.61
CA GLY A 186 -4.67 16.13 0.38
C GLY A 186 -5.79 15.69 1.33
N TYR A 187 -5.66 15.99 2.62
CA TYR A 187 -6.73 15.69 3.58
C TYR A 187 -8.01 16.50 3.31
N LEU A 188 -7.88 17.82 3.21
CA LEU A 188 -9.02 18.73 3.13
C LEU A 188 -9.78 18.63 1.81
N SER A 189 -9.10 18.28 0.71
CA SER A 189 -9.75 18.16 -0.61
C SER A 189 -10.80 17.04 -0.61
N LEU A 190 -10.42 15.80 -0.27
CA LEU A 190 -11.38 14.69 -0.22
C LEU A 190 -12.38 14.84 0.93
N TRP A 191 -11.95 15.39 2.08
CA TRP A 191 -12.87 15.70 3.18
C TRP A 191 -13.96 16.70 2.77
N GLY A 192 -13.59 17.74 2.03
CA GLY A 192 -14.53 18.73 1.50
C GLY A 192 -15.51 18.11 0.51
N VAL A 193 -15.00 17.32 -0.45
CA VAL A 193 -15.84 16.57 -1.41
C VAL A 193 -16.81 15.64 -0.69
N TYR A 194 -16.35 14.92 0.34
CA TYR A 194 -17.18 14.04 1.16
C TYR A 194 -18.33 14.79 1.83
N TRP A 195 -18.06 15.93 2.49
CA TRP A 195 -19.12 16.68 3.18
C TRP A 195 -20.12 17.29 2.20
N ILE A 196 -19.65 17.85 1.09
CA ILE A 196 -20.52 18.36 0.03
C ILE A 196 -21.44 17.23 -0.46
N PHE A 197 -20.88 16.06 -0.76
CA PHE A 197 -21.64 14.90 -1.20
C PHE A 197 -22.63 14.42 -0.13
N LYS A 198 -22.22 14.34 1.14
CA LYS A 198 -23.05 13.91 2.27
C LYS A 198 -24.22 14.86 2.51
N LEU A 199 -23.99 16.17 2.44
CA LEU A 199 -25.04 17.18 2.61
C LEU A 199 -26.06 17.15 1.47
N ILE A 200 -25.62 16.90 0.23
CA ILE A 200 -26.51 16.85 -0.94
C ILE A 200 -27.30 15.54 -0.99
N THR A 201 -26.65 14.40 -0.72
CA THR A 201 -27.23 13.07 -0.95
C THR A 201 -27.76 12.39 0.31
N GLY A 202 -27.36 12.86 1.49
CA GLY A 202 -27.60 12.20 2.77
C GLY A 202 -26.83 10.88 2.95
N LYS A 203 -25.97 10.49 2.00
CA LYS A 203 -25.23 9.23 1.99
C LYS A 203 -23.75 9.43 2.25
N GLU A 204 -23.11 8.41 2.81
CA GLU A 204 -21.66 8.39 2.97
C GLU A 204 -21.02 7.90 1.66
N GLY A 205 -20.22 8.75 1.03
CA GLY A 205 -19.71 8.51 -0.33
C GLY A 205 -18.27 8.00 -0.40
N MET A 206 -17.46 8.14 0.65
CA MET A 206 -16.03 7.84 0.63
C MET A 206 -15.51 7.50 2.04
N GLY A 207 -14.51 6.63 2.12
CA GLY A 207 -13.90 6.23 3.39
C GLY A 207 -12.94 7.29 3.94
N TYR A 208 -12.92 7.48 5.26
CA TYR A 208 -12.00 8.42 5.91
C TYR A 208 -10.52 8.04 5.75
N GLY A 209 -10.23 6.77 5.48
CA GLY A 209 -8.88 6.30 5.18
C GLY A 209 -8.28 6.96 3.93
N ASP A 210 -9.11 7.21 2.91
CA ASP A 210 -8.68 7.80 1.65
C ASP A 210 -8.14 9.22 1.85
N PHE A 211 -8.74 9.98 2.79
CA PHE A 211 -8.31 11.35 3.10
C PHE A 211 -6.90 11.34 3.70
N LYS A 212 -6.63 10.37 4.58
CA LYS A 212 -5.32 10.19 5.23
C LYS A 212 -4.28 9.70 4.23
N LEU A 213 -4.65 8.79 3.33
CA LEU A 213 -3.75 8.31 2.29
C LEU A 213 -3.38 9.43 1.31
N LEU A 214 -4.35 10.23 0.86
CA LEU A 214 -4.06 11.37 -0.03
C LEU A 214 -3.22 12.45 0.68
N ALA A 215 -3.45 12.68 1.97
CA ALA A 215 -2.58 13.53 2.79
C ALA A 215 -1.15 12.97 2.86
N ALA A 216 -0.98 11.66 3.05
CA ALA A 216 0.34 11.03 3.01
C ALA A 216 0.98 11.23 1.64
N ILE A 217 0.28 10.96 0.53
CA ILE A 217 0.81 11.16 -0.82
C ILE A 217 1.24 12.62 -1.03
N GLY A 218 0.44 13.59 -0.56
CA GLY A 218 0.77 15.01 -0.61
C GLY A 218 1.99 15.39 0.23
N ALA A 219 2.18 14.74 1.39
CA ALA A 219 3.37 14.92 2.21
C ALA A 219 4.65 14.43 1.52
N TRP A 220 4.56 13.41 0.66
CA TRP A 220 5.69 12.87 -0.09
C TRP A 220 5.96 13.66 -1.37
N LEU A 221 4.95 13.88 -2.21
CA LEU A 221 5.11 14.39 -3.57
C LEU A 221 4.82 15.89 -3.70
N GLY A 222 4.19 16.51 -2.70
CA GLY A 222 3.79 17.91 -2.70
C GLY A 222 2.40 18.14 -3.30
N TRP A 223 1.89 19.36 -3.09
CA TRP A 223 0.50 19.70 -3.44
C TRP A 223 0.24 19.78 -4.95
N SER A 224 1.23 20.17 -5.76
CA SER A 224 1.08 20.34 -7.21
C SER A 224 0.80 19.03 -7.94
N ILE A 225 1.15 17.90 -7.34
CA ILE A 225 0.94 16.56 -7.91
C ILE A 225 -0.43 15.97 -7.52
N LEU A 226 -1.07 16.47 -6.46
CA LEU A 226 -2.34 15.93 -5.97
C LEU A 226 -3.48 15.92 -7.01
N PRO A 227 -3.69 16.97 -7.82
CA PRO A 227 -4.74 16.95 -8.85
C PRO A 227 -4.53 15.81 -9.86
N LEU A 228 -3.28 15.56 -10.27
CA LEU A 228 -2.94 14.45 -11.16
C LEU A 228 -3.27 13.10 -10.52
N VAL A 229 -2.90 12.91 -9.25
CA VAL A 229 -3.20 11.68 -8.51
C VAL A 229 -4.71 11.45 -8.43
N ILE A 230 -5.49 12.46 -8.05
CA ILE A 230 -6.96 12.35 -7.97
C ILE A 230 -7.55 12.02 -9.35
N LEU A 231 -7.09 12.70 -10.40
CA LEU A 231 -7.58 12.50 -11.76
C LEU A 231 -7.30 11.07 -12.25
N LEU A 232 -6.06 10.60 -12.14
CA LEU A 232 -5.68 9.25 -12.56
C LEU A 232 -6.44 8.18 -11.75
N SER A 233 -6.55 8.38 -10.44
CA SER A 233 -7.24 7.44 -9.55
C SER A 233 -8.72 7.35 -9.87
N SER A 234 -9.39 8.50 -10.02
CA SER A 234 -10.82 8.56 -10.36
C SER A 234 -11.11 8.04 -11.77
N LEU A 235 -10.23 8.30 -12.75
CA LEU A 235 -10.38 7.77 -14.11
C LEU A 235 -10.30 6.24 -14.13
N VAL A 236 -9.25 5.66 -13.54
CA VAL A 236 -9.09 4.21 -13.49
C VAL A 236 -10.21 3.57 -12.69
N GLY A 237 -10.54 4.14 -11.52
CA GLY A 237 -11.64 3.67 -10.68
C GLY A 237 -13.00 3.72 -11.40
N ALA A 238 -13.27 4.78 -12.16
CA ALA A 238 -14.50 4.90 -12.94
C ALA A 238 -14.55 3.88 -14.08
N ILE A 239 -13.47 3.69 -14.83
CA ILE A 239 -13.40 2.70 -15.93
C ILE A 239 -13.65 1.29 -15.38
N VAL A 240 -12.96 0.92 -14.30
CA VAL A 240 -13.12 -0.40 -13.66
C VAL A 240 -14.53 -0.55 -13.08
N GLY A 241 -15.02 0.45 -12.36
CA GLY A 241 -16.35 0.42 -11.74
C GLY A 241 -17.48 0.30 -12.76
N VAL A 242 -17.45 1.13 -13.80
CA VAL A 242 -18.42 1.07 -14.90
C VAL A 242 -18.33 -0.27 -15.62
N GLY A 243 -17.12 -0.77 -15.89
CA GLY A 243 -16.89 -2.08 -16.49
C GLY A 243 -17.50 -3.22 -15.67
N LEU A 244 -17.32 -3.21 -14.35
CA LEU A 244 -17.91 -4.21 -13.44
C LEU A 244 -19.44 -4.12 -13.40
N ILE A 245 -20.00 -2.91 -13.35
CA ILE A 245 -21.46 -2.71 -13.37
C ILE A 245 -22.07 -3.29 -14.66
N ILE A 246 -21.43 -3.03 -15.81
CA ILE A 246 -21.88 -3.52 -17.12
C ILE A 246 -21.73 -5.04 -17.20
N ALA A 247 -20.58 -5.58 -16.81
CA ALA A 247 -20.27 -7.00 -16.97
C ALA A 247 -21.08 -7.90 -16.02
N ALA A 248 -21.34 -7.43 -14.80
CA ALA A 248 -21.73 -8.31 -13.73
C ALA A 248 -23.24 -8.24 -13.37
N LYS A 249 -24.02 -7.35 -14.02
CA LYS A 249 -25.42 -7.04 -13.62
C LYS A 249 -25.58 -6.81 -12.10
N LEU A 250 -24.49 -6.46 -11.41
CA LEU A 250 -24.49 -6.39 -9.96
C LEU A 250 -25.21 -5.13 -9.49
N HIS A 251 -25.84 -5.26 -8.32
CA HIS A 251 -26.57 -4.16 -7.69
C HIS A 251 -25.66 -2.96 -7.42
N LYS A 252 -26.25 -1.76 -7.54
CA LYS A 252 -25.61 -0.42 -7.49
C LYS A 252 -24.84 -0.10 -6.19
N ASP A 253 -24.80 -0.99 -5.21
CA ASP A 253 -24.30 -0.73 -3.85
C ASP A 253 -23.01 -1.50 -3.49
N ILE A 254 -22.25 -2.02 -4.47
CA ILE A 254 -20.88 -2.48 -4.16
C ILE A 254 -20.02 -1.26 -3.88
N MET A 255 -19.62 -1.09 -2.62
CA MET A 255 -18.57 -0.14 -2.26
C MET A 255 -17.25 -0.64 -2.87
N MET A 256 -16.65 0.16 -3.74
CA MET A 256 -15.33 -0.14 -4.28
C MET A 256 -14.26 0.57 -3.44
N PRO A 257 -13.17 -0.14 -3.06
CA PRO A 257 -12.07 0.47 -2.32
C PRO A 257 -11.34 1.47 -3.23
N PHE A 258 -11.23 2.73 -2.79
CA PHE A 258 -10.60 3.79 -3.58
C PHE A 258 -9.07 3.86 -3.35
N GLY A 259 -8.59 3.35 -2.21
CA GLY A 259 -7.19 3.33 -1.83
C GLY A 259 -6.23 2.69 -2.85
N PRO A 260 -6.56 1.57 -3.53
CA PRO A 260 -5.70 0.98 -4.56
C PRO A 260 -5.50 1.90 -5.75
N TYR A 261 -6.55 2.64 -6.14
CA TYR A 261 -6.45 3.60 -7.24
C TYR A 261 -5.60 4.79 -6.84
N LEU A 262 -5.76 5.31 -5.61
CA LEU A 262 -4.87 6.34 -5.05
C LEU A 262 -3.41 5.90 -5.00
N ALA A 263 -3.14 4.68 -4.56
CA ALA A 263 -1.80 4.10 -4.55
C ALA A 263 -1.22 3.99 -5.97
N GLY A 264 -2.00 3.53 -6.94
CA GLY A 264 -1.61 3.47 -8.35
C GLY A 264 -1.30 4.85 -8.94
N GLY A 265 -2.17 5.83 -8.70
CA GLY A 265 -1.96 7.21 -9.12
C GLY A 265 -0.71 7.82 -8.50
N ALA A 266 -0.46 7.54 -7.21
CA ALA A 266 0.76 7.98 -6.52
C ALA A 266 2.04 7.31 -7.07
N LEU A 267 2.00 6.03 -7.44
CA LEU A 267 3.12 5.36 -8.08
C LEU A 267 3.45 5.99 -9.44
N ILE A 268 2.44 6.26 -10.27
CA ILE A 268 2.65 6.96 -11.55
C ILE A 268 3.25 8.34 -11.29
N ALA A 269 2.70 9.08 -10.34
CA ALA A 269 3.16 10.42 -10.03
C ALA A 269 4.57 10.47 -9.41
N LEU A 270 4.99 9.43 -8.69
CA LEU A 270 6.35 9.33 -8.13
C LEU A 270 7.42 9.31 -9.22
N PHE A 271 7.16 8.60 -10.34
CA PHE A 271 8.15 8.41 -11.40
C PHE A 271 8.01 9.38 -12.57
N TRP A 272 6.80 9.90 -12.82
CA TRP A 272 6.51 10.74 -13.99
C TRP A 272 5.73 12.02 -13.67
N GLY A 273 5.49 12.31 -12.38
CA GLY A 273 4.62 13.43 -12.00
C GLY A 273 5.12 14.79 -12.47
N GLN A 274 6.44 15.01 -12.47
CA GLN A 274 7.02 16.28 -12.91
C GLN A 274 6.93 16.43 -14.42
N GLU A 275 7.26 15.39 -15.18
CA GLU A 275 7.20 15.36 -16.64
C GLU A 275 5.75 15.53 -17.13
N ILE A 276 4.79 14.85 -16.49
CA ILE A 276 3.37 14.96 -16.82
C ILE A 276 2.86 16.37 -16.54
N ASN A 277 3.19 16.94 -15.37
CA ASN A 277 2.78 18.30 -15.04
C ASN A 277 3.43 19.32 -15.99
N HIS A 278 4.71 19.19 -16.31
CA HIS A 278 5.39 20.06 -17.28
C HIS A 278 4.80 19.93 -18.69
N ALA A 279 4.47 18.72 -19.14
CA ALA A 279 3.79 18.53 -20.43
C ALA A 279 2.40 19.18 -20.43
N TYR A 280 1.65 19.04 -19.34
CA TYR A 280 0.31 19.64 -19.20
C TYR A 280 0.37 21.18 -19.18
N PHE A 281 1.23 21.77 -18.36
CA PHE A 281 1.38 23.22 -18.27
C PHE A 281 2.16 23.84 -19.43
N GLY A 282 2.98 23.08 -20.14
CA GLY A 282 3.68 23.55 -21.34
C GLY A 282 2.84 23.53 -22.62
N LEU A 283 1.67 22.89 -22.59
CA LEU A 283 0.66 22.93 -23.66
C LEU A 283 -0.22 24.19 -23.60
N PHE A 284 -0.15 24.98 -22.53
CA PHE A 284 -0.90 26.21 -22.30
C PHE A 284 0.05 27.38 -21.99
#